data_AF-A0A968M6Y3-F1
#
_entry.id   AF-A0A968M6Y3-F1
#
_cell.length_a   1.000
_cell.length_b   1.000
_cell.length_c   1.000
_cell.angle_alpha   90.00
_cell.angle_beta   90.00
_cell.angle_gamma   90.00
#
_symmetry.space_group_name_H-M   'P 1'
#
loop_
_entity.id
_entity.type
_entity.pdbx_description
1 polymer ?
#
loop_
_entity_poly.entity_id
_entity_poly.type
_entity_poly.pdbx_seq_one_letter_code
_entity_poly.pdbx_strand_id
1 'polypeptide(L)'
;MNTIYIKVSRSEFTAAKSGGCAYGTILDRRPKLYCYAELGPEVDYIPKLGESSATDRRRFRKCTVEADETESVYEYEGSIRFSEVDVVIYC
;
A
#
# COMPACT_ATOMS: atom_id res chain seq x y z
N MET A 1 -1.87 -15.24 3.92
CA MET A 1 -1.11 -13.98 3.89
C MET A 1 -2.02 -12.90 3.30
N ASN A 2 -2.32 -11.86 4.06
CA ASN A 2 -3.15 -10.76 3.56
C ASN A 2 -2.27 -9.82 2.73
N THR A 3 -2.58 -9.67 1.44
CA THR A 3 -1.95 -8.68 0.56
C THR A 3 -2.85 -7.46 0.48
N ILE A 4 -2.29 -6.28 0.70
CA ILE A 4 -2.98 -4.99 0.56
C ILE A 4 -2.47 -4.30 -0.70
N TYR A 5 -3.39 -3.93 -1.58
CA TYR A 5 -3.10 -3.17 -2.79
C TYR A 5 -3.31 -1.68 -2.52
N ILE A 6 -2.26 -0.89 -2.72
CA ILE A 6 -2.26 0.55 -2.46
C ILE A 6 -2.01 1.29 -3.77
N LYS A 7 -2.99 2.08 -4.20
CA LYS A 7 -2.78 3.03 -5.29
C LYS A 7 -2.03 4.23 -4.76
N VAL A 8 -0.88 4.53 -5.36
CA VAL A 8 -0.01 5.65 -4.99
C VAL A 8 0.16 6.62 -6.17
N SER A 9 0.68 7.81 -5.91
CA SER A 9 1.09 8.73 -6.99
C SER A 9 2.39 8.25 -7.65
N ARG A 10 2.69 8.75 -8.86
CA ARG A 10 3.93 8.41 -9.57
C ARG A 10 5.20 8.81 -8.79
N SER A 11 5.16 9.97 -8.12
CA SER A 11 6.27 10.44 -7.28
C SER A 11 6.47 9.53 -6.08
N GLU A 12 5.39 9.14 -5.41
CA GLU A 12 5.43 8.23 -4.26
C GLU A 12 5.95 6.84 -4.66
N PHE A 13 5.46 6.32 -5.79
CA PHE A 13 5.92 5.06 -6.34
C PHE A 13 7.43 5.04 -6.59
N THR A 14 7.99 6.16 -7.07
CA THR A 14 9.42 6.30 -7.35
C THR A 14 10.24 6.46 -6.07
N ALA A 15 9.68 7.15 -5.06
CA ALA A 15 10.34 7.37 -3.77
C ALA A 15 10.30 6.12 -2.85
N ALA A 16 9.33 5.23 -3.05
CA ALA A 16 9.16 4.02 -2.27
C ALA A 16 10.42 3.14 -2.31
N LYS A 17 10.81 2.62 -1.14
CA LYS A 17 11.99 1.78 -0.96
C LYS A 17 11.85 0.92 0.30
N SER A 18 12.65 -0.13 0.39
CA SER A 18 12.72 -0.98 1.58
C SER A 18 13.06 -0.17 2.83
N GLY A 19 12.29 -0.34 3.91
CA GLY A 19 12.41 0.43 5.15
C GLY A 19 11.91 1.89 5.03
N GLY A 20 11.34 2.27 3.90
CA GLY A 20 10.70 3.57 3.69
C GLY A 20 9.22 3.54 4.01
N CYS A 21 8.49 4.54 3.52
CA CYS A 21 7.05 4.60 3.60
C CYS A 21 6.41 4.89 2.25
N ALA A 22 5.11 4.64 2.16
CA ALA A 22 4.27 5.04 1.03
C ALA A 22 2.91 5.56 1.51
N TYR A 23 2.45 6.65 0.91
CA TYR A 23 1.10 7.20 1.10
C TYR A 23 0.21 6.91 -0.11
N GLY A 24 -1.02 6.47 0.14
CA GLY A 24 -1.93 6.16 -0.96
C GLY A 24 -3.33 5.77 -0.53
N THR A 25 -4.03 5.05 -1.40
CA THR A 25 -5.41 4.62 -1.17
C THR A 25 -5.61 3.12 -1.39
N ILE A 26 -6.34 2.47 -0.49
CA ILE A 26 -6.74 1.06 -0.62
C ILE A 26 -8.04 1.01 -1.42
N LEU A 27 -7.98 0.60 -2.69
CA LEU A 27 -9.15 0.64 -3.58
C LEU A 27 -10.12 -0.53 -3.41
N ASP A 28 -9.66 -1.67 -2.88
CA ASP A 28 -10.48 -2.88 -2.70
C ASP A 28 -11.46 -2.78 -1.52
N ARG A 29 -11.45 -1.66 -0.79
CA ARG A 29 -12.37 -1.36 0.32
C ARG A 29 -13.38 -0.29 -0.12
N ARG A 30 -14.63 -0.43 0.32
CA ARG A 30 -15.66 0.61 0.24
C ARG A 30 -16.14 0.94 1.68
N PRO A 31 -16.04 2.19 2.14
CA PRO A 31 -15.47 3.36 1.45
C PRO A 31 -13.97 3.21 1.16
N LYS A 32 -13.45 4.03 0.23
CA LYS A 32 -12.00 4.08 -0.05
C LYS A 32 -11.29 4.54 1.21
N LEU A 33 -10.21 3.86 1.57
CA LEU A 33 -9.39 4.24 2.72
C LEU A 33 -8.10 4.91 2.25
N TYR A 34 -7.78 6.04 2.84
CA TYR A 34 -6.45 6.64 2.77
C TYR A 34 -5.54 5.86 3.71
N CYS A 35 -4.29 5.69 3.31
CA CYS A 35 -3.38 4.89 4.10
C CYS A 35 -1.94 5.40 4.05
N TYR A 36 -1.26 5.13 5.15
CA TYR A 36 0.17 5.20 5.31
C TYR A 36 0.70 3.78 5.47
N ALA A 37 1.72 3.43 4.70
CA ALA A 37 2.36 2.11 4.76
C ALA A 37 3.84 2.24 5.09
N GLU A 38 4.28 1.61 6.19
CA GLU A 38 5.68 1.34 6.45
C GLU A 38 6.11 0.12 5.66
N LEU A 39 7.01 0.32 4.71
CA LEU A 39 7.42 -0.69 3.76
C LEU A 39 8.55 -1.53 4.34
N GLY A 40 8.33 -2.83 4.45
CA GLY A 40 9.40 -3.78 4.74
C GLY A 40 10.29 -4.04 3.51
N PRO A 41 10.98 -5.19 3.44
CA PRO A 41 11.84 -5.52 2.30
C PRO A 41 11.03 -5.68 1.01
N GLU A 42 11.53 -5.06 -0.05
CA GLU A 42 11.04 -5.25 -1.42
C GLU A 42 11.36 -6.68 -1.90
N VAL A 43 10.41 -7.26 -2.61
CA VAL A 43 10.53 -8.58 -3.22
C VAL A 43 9.98 -8.54 -4.63
N ASP A 44 10.37 -9.53 -5.44
CA ASP A 44 9.85 -9.65 -6.80
C ASP A 44 8.31 -9.73 -6.81
N TYR A 45 7.70 -8.89 -7.64
CA TYR A 45 6.29 -8.97 -7.93
C TYR A 45 6.04 -10.03 -9.00
N ILE A 46 5.13 -10.97 -8.72
CA ILE A 46 4.68 -11.96 -9.70
C ILE A 46 3.29 -11.51 -10.17
N PRO A 47 3.16 -11.02 -11.42
CA PRO A 47 1.87 -10.60 -11.94
C PRO A 47 0.85 -11.73 -11.93
N LYS A 48 -0.39 -11.41 -11.58
CA LYS A 48 -1.50 -12.35 -11.70
C LYS A 48 -2.01 -12.40 -13.14
N LEU A 49 -2.57 -13.54 -13.52
CA LEU A 49 -3.21 -13.70 -14.82
C LEU A 49 -4.33 -12.64 -14.97
N GLY A 50 -4.28 -11.86 -16.06
CA GLY A 50 -5.25 -10.80 -16.34
C GLY A 50 -4.88 -9.41 -15.80
N GLU A 51 -3.76 -9.27 -15.09
CA GLU A 51 -3.26 -7.93 -14.75
C GLU A 51 -2.70 -7.23 -15.98
N SER A 52 -3.10 -5.97 -16.17
CA SER A 52 -2.56 -5.12 -17.23
C SER A 52 -1.06 -4.88 -17.04
N SER A 53 -0.30 -5.04 -18.12
CA SER A 53 1.12 -4.69 -18.21
C SER A 53 1.37 -3.19 -18.21
N ALA A 54 0.33 -2.36 -18.38
CA ALA A 54 0.44 -0.91 -18.39
C ALA A 54 0.49 -0.29 -16.98
N THR A 55 0.32 -1.09 -15.93
CA THR A 55 0.35 -0.62 -14.53
C THR A 55 1.62 -1.11 -13.87
N ASP A 56 2.45 -0.17 -13.41
CA ASP A 56 3.66 -0.47 -12.67
C ASP A 56 3.30 -0.94 -11.26
N ARG A 57 3.93 -2.02 -10.79
CA ARG A 57 3.66 -2.63 -9.48
C ARG A 57 4.96 -3.00 -8.79
N ARG A 58 4.99 -2.79 -7.47
CA ARG A 58 6.11 -3.20 -6.60
C ARG A 58 5.56 -3.85 -5.34
N ARG A 59 6.25 -4.88 -4.84
CA ARG A 59 5.81 -5.66 -3.67
C ARG A 59 6.78 -5.55 -2.53
N PHE A 60 6.23 -5.34 -1.33
CA PHE A 60 6.96 -5.28 -0.08
C PHE A 60 6.35 -6.31 0.88
N ARG A 61 7.18 -6.97 1.68
CA ARG A 61 6.72 -7.94 2.71
C ARG A 61 6.91 -7.39 4.10
N LYS A 62 6.19 -7.96 5.07
CA LYS A 62 6.30 -7.59 6.50
C LYS A 62 6.07 -6.10 6.73
N CYS A 63 5.09 -5.54 6.03
CA CYS A 63 4.72 -4.14 6.12
C CYS A 63 3.75 -3.90 7.28
N THR A 64 3.71 -2.65 7.72
CA THR A 64 2.65 -2.12 8.56
C THR A 64 1.84 -1.13 7.72
N VAL A 65 0.51 -1.22 7.76
CA VAL A 65 -0.38 -0.28 7.07
C VAL A 65 -1.36 0.29 8.08
N GLU A 66 -1.43 1.60 8.15
CA GLU A 66 -2.45 2.33 8.89
C GLU A 66 -3.37 2.99 7.88
N ALA A 67 -4.68 2.82 8.06
CA ALA A 67 -5.68 3.29 7.12
C ALA A 67 -6.87 3.93 7.82
N ASP A 68 -7.41 4.98 7.20
CA ASP A 68 -8.57 5.72 7.69
C ASP A 68 -9.46 6.17 6.52
N GLU A 69 -10.70 6.53 6.80
CA GLU A 69 -11.64 7.10 5.81
C GLU A 69 -11.26 8.54 5.45
N THR A 70 -10.51 9.24 6.31
CA THR A 70 -10.00 10.58 6.08
C THR A 70 -8.51 10.58 5.74
N GLU A 71 -8.03 11.60 5.03
CA GLU A 71 -6.59 11.79 4.77
C GLU A 71 -5.79 12.04 6.06
N SER A 72 -6.46 12.42 7.15
CA SER A 72 -5.89 12.67 8.47
C SER A 72 -5.72 11.40 9.30
N VAL A 73 -5.01 10.41 8.74
CA VAL A 73 -4.75 9.09 9.38
C VAL A 73 -4.14 9.21 10.79
N TYR A 74 -3.54 10.36 11.13
CA TYR A 74 -2.88 10.62 12.42
C TYR A 74 -3.80 11.18 13.52
N GLU A 75 -5.03 11.63 13.22
CA GLU A 75 -5.87 12.36 14.19
C GLU A 75 -7.05 11.56 14.76
N TYR A 76 -7.31 10.35 14.25
CA TYR A 76 -8.47 9.55 14.65
C TYR A 76 -8.09 8.28 15.43
N GLU A 77 -8.72 8.09 16.60
CA GLU A 77 -8.64 6.86 17.40
C GLU A 77 -9.27 5.62 16.71
N GLY A 78 -9.83 5.79 15.49
CA GLY A 78 -10.51 4.76 14.71
C GLY A 78 -9.69 4.14 13.57
N SER A 79 -8.40 4.48 13.44
CA SER A 79 -7.58 4.01 12.33
C SER A 79 -7.40 2.49 12.36
N ILE A 80 -7.51 1.87 11.19
CA ILE A 80 -7.35 0.42 11.01
C ILE A 80 -5.87 0.14 10.81
N ARG A 81 -5.28 -0.61 11.73
CA ARG A 81 -3.88 -1.06 11.64
C ARG A 81 -3.79 -2.50 11.16
N PHE A 82 -3.06 -2.70 10.08
CA PHE A 82 -2.64 -4.00 9.57
C PHE A 82 -1.14 -4.16 9.82
N SER A 83 -0.72 -5.27 10.42
CA SER A 83 0.69 -5.56 10.67
C SER A 83 1.09 -6.90 10.08
N GLU A 84 2.37 -7.02 9.72
CA GLU A 84 2.94 -8.21 9.08
C GLU A 84 2.25 -8.63 7.77
N VAL A 85 1.78 -7.64 7.01
CA VAL A 85 1.09 -7.83 5.72
C VAL A 85 2.04 -7.68 4.55
N ASP A 86 1.64 -8.21 3.40
CA ASP A 86 2.31 -7.90 2.13
C ASP A 86 1.63 -6.68 1.52
N VAL A 87 2.41 -5.72 1.03
CA VAL A 87 1.90 -4.52 0.35
C VAL A 87 2.31 -4.58 -1.12
N VAL A 88 1.36 -4.32 -2.00
CA VAL A 88 1.61 -4.07 -3.42
C VAL A 88 1.24 -2.62 -3.70
N ILE A 89 2.24 -1.78 -3.98
CA ILE A 89 1.99 -0.43 -4.45
C ILE A 89 1.86 -0.45 -5.97
N TYR A 90 0.99 0.40 -6.51
CA TYR A 90 0.82 0.57 -7.94
C TYR A 90 0.46 2.01 -8.31
N CYS A 91 0.89 2.46 -9.49
CA CYS A 91 0.57 3.78 -10.04
C CYS A 91 -0.04 3.68 -11.44
#